data_AF-A0A1H7ZFG5-F1
#
_entry.id   AF-A0A1H7ZFG5-F1
#
_cell.length_a   1.000
_cell.length_b   1.000
_cell.length_c   1.000
_cell.angle_alpha   90.00
_cell.angle_beta   90.00
_cell.angle_gamma   90.00
#
_symmetry.space_group_name_H-M   'P 1'
#
loop_
_entity.id
_entity.type
_entity.pdbx_description
1 polymer ?
#
loop_
_entity_poly.entity_id
_entity_poly.type
_entity_poly.pdbx_seq_one_letter_code
_entity_poly.pdbx_strand_id
1 'polypeptide(L)'
;MKNNNSLLQSFLTIYFHKIENLLNKNSSGLKEVKFQSSEANTDEHLKLFFQKFLIENNSILDTEIKELVIKIDNLEETISVDNLYNYKIVKVLLPEDLTDDQKLDISESKKSVYTNPDLYLKISDGTNIFYESVELKSTKNNKIQGSSIQQVLPFEWVIFIKRSNKKIQITTGFYINSITDKLPFPDRSPRPQIGFDTLLDWNNKYRFVQEDRLIVENNLSVNNEKLRLLDDWQDFLTAEWLEIVLSKNKVKNEKWFNNTLRKFALKLLEYNNTITDQEKNELIDSLSKLIE
;
A
#
# COMPACT_ATOMS: atom_id res chain seq x y z
N MET A 1 12.61 -16.53 -16.17
CA MET A 1 12.42 -16.50 -14.70
C MET A 1 11.00 -16.02 -14.35
N LYS A 2 9.93 -16.66 -14.86
CA LYS A 2 8.56 -16.09 -14.82
C LYS A 2 7.46 -16.92 -14.12
N ASN A 3 7.72 -18.12 -13.58
CA ASN A 3 6.63 -18.98 -13.05
C ASN A 3 6.47 -19.02 -11.52
N ASN A 4 7.54 -19.04 -10.71
CA ASN A 4 7.38 -19.27 -9.26
C ASN A 4 6.79 -18.07 -8.50
N ASN A 5 7.03 -16.84 -8.99
CA ASN A 5 6.50 -15.64 -8.34
C ASN A 5 4.99 -15.46 -8.61
N SER A 6 4.48 -15.94 -9.76
CA SER A 6 3.04 -15.87 -10.09
C SER A 6 2.20 -16.79 -9.20
N LEU A 7 2.65 -18.04 -8.99
CA LEU A 7 1.93 -19.00 -8.15
C LEU A 7 1.95 -18.62 -6.67
N LEU A 8 3.07 -18.10 -6.16
CA LEU A 8 3.14 -17.57 -4.80
C LEU A 8 2.11 -16.44 -4.58
N GLN A 9 2.07 -15.47 -5.49
CA GLN A 9 1.11 -14.36 -5.40
C GLN A 9 -0.34 -14.84 -5.55
N SER A 10 -0.57 -15.88 -6.34
CA SER A 10 -1.87 -16.53 -6.46
C SER A 10 -2.30 -17.21 -5.16
N PHE A 11 -1.38 -17.93 -4.52
CA PHE A 11 -1.60 -18.49 -3.18
C PHE A 11 -1.94 -17.39 -2.17
N LEU A 12 -1.15 -16.33 -2.09
CA LEU A 12 -1.39 -15.22 -1.16
C LEU A 12 -2.74 -14.53 -1.41
N THR A 13 -3.13 -14.39 -2.67
CA THR A 13 -4.41 -13.79 -3.05
C THR A 13 -5.59 -14.58 -2.49
N ILE A 14 -5.59 -15.90 -2.66
CA ILE A 14 -6.60 -16.81 -2.09
C ILE A 14 -6.50 -16.82 -0.57
N TYR A 15 -5.28 -16.88 -0.04
CA TYR A 15 -5.00 -16.93 1.38
C TYR A 15 -5.54 -15.71 2.14
N PHE A 16 -5.21 -14.50 1.70
CA PHE A 16 -5.68 -13.28 2.37
C PHE A 16 -7.18 -13.07 2.21
N HIS A 17 -7.78 -13.48 1.09
CA HIS A 17 -9.24 -13.51 0.96
C HIS A 17 -9.88 -14.47 1.99
N LYS A 18 -9.34 -15.69 2.15
CA LYS A 18 -9.79 -16.65 3.16
C LYS A 18 -9.68 -16.06 4.58
N ILE A 19 -8.52 -15.51 4.93
CA ILE A 19 -8.25 -14.95 6.26
C ILE A 19 -9.18 -13.77 6.56
N GLU A 20 -9.41 -12.88 5.59
CA GLU A 20 -10.38 -11.79 5.69
C GLU A 20 -11.78 -12.31 6.04
N ASN A 21 -12.25 -13.34 5.33
CA ASN A 21 -13.57 -13.92 5.56
C ASN A 21 -13.67 -14.57 6.94
N LEU A 22 -12.64 -15.33 7.36
CA LEU A 22 -12.61 -15.99 8.67
C LEU A 22 -12.68 -14.97 9.81
N LEU A 23 -11.86 -13.91 9.74
CA LEU A 23 -11.81 -12.89 10.79
C LEU A 23 -13.07 -12.04 10.86
N ASN A 24 -13.71 -11.76 9.72
CA ASN A 24 -14.99 -11.04 9.69
C ASN A 24 -16.16 -11.91 10.19
N LYS A 25 -16.13 -13.24 9.98
CA LYS A 25 -17.11 -14.18 10.54
C LYS A 25 -16.91 -14.39 12.05
N ASN A 26 -15.68 -14.48 12.53
CA ASN A 26 -15.35 -14.69 13.94
C ASN A 26 -14.28 -13.72 14.45
N SER A 27 -14.72 -12.52 14.84
CA SER A 27 -13.84 -11.47 15.39
C SER A 27 -13.61 -11.57 16.90
N SER A 28 -14.00 -12.66 17.56
CA SER A 28 -13.95 -12.80 19.03
C SER A 28 -12.54 -12.57 19.59
N GLY A 29 -11.53 -13.25 19.05
CA GLY A 29 -10.13 -13.08 19.47
C GLY A 29 -9.61 -11.65 19.29
N LEU A 30 -9.99 -10.96 18.21
CA LEU A 30 -9.62 -9.55 17.98
C LEU A 30 -10.27 -8.56 18.97
N LYS A 31 -11.41 -8.91 19.58
CA LYS A 31 -12.05 -8.04 20.60
C LYS A 31 -11.23 -7.95 21.87
N GLU A 32 -10.56 -9.04 22.23
CA GLU A 32 -9.74 -9.18 23.44
C GLU A 32 -8.35 -8.55 23.29
N VAL A 33 -7.88 -8.37 22.06
CA VAL A 33 -6.65 -7.63 21.78
C VAL A 33 -6.80 -6.18 22.26
N LYS A 34 -5.89 -5.75 23.13
CA LYS A 34 -5.80 -4.35 23.58
C LYS A 34 -5.26 -3.49 22.44
N PHE A 35 -6.05 -2.52 21.99
CA PHE A 35 -5.62 -1.50 21.03
C PHE A 35 -5.39 -0.19 21.79
N GLN A 36 -4.13 0.28 21.80
CA GLN A 36 -3.65 1.54 22.39
C GLN A 36 -3.85 1.73 23.90
N SER A 37 -2.74 1.59 24.63
CA SER A 37 -2.41 2.43 25.79
C SER A 37 -1.22 3.32 25.41
N SER A 38 -1.46 4.63 25.34
CA SER A 38 -0.49 5.74 25.32
C SER A 38 0.45 6.02 24.12
N GLU A 39 0.83 5.09 23.23
CA GLU A 39 1.68 5.44 22.07
C GLU A 39 1.13 4.97 20.72
N ALA A 40 1.30 5.80 19.70
CA ALA A 40 0.70 5.64 18.38
C ALA A 40 1.29 4.51 17.51
N ASN A 41 2.14 3.62 18.04
CA ASN A 41 2.86 2.62 17.24
C ASN A 41 3.05 1.23 17.91
N THR A 42 2.53 0.99 19.11
CA THR A 42 2.67 -0.33 19.77
C THR A 42 1.48 -1.22 19.49
N ASP A 43 1.37 -1.64 18.23
CA ASP A 43 0.51 -2.74 17.75
C ASP A 43 1.11 -4.13 18.12
N GLU A 44 1.97 -4.23 19.13
CA GLU A 44 2.64 -5.48 19.53
C GLU A 44 1.64 -6.60 19.86
N HIS A 45 0.59 -6.30 20.63
CA HIS A 45 -0.47 -7.29 20.90
C HIS A 45 -1.21 -7.72 19.64
N LEU A 46 -1.32 -6.83 18.64
CA LEU A 46 -1.93 -7.13 17.36
C LEU A 46 -1.01 -8.02 16.53
N LYS A 47 0.29 -7.71 16.50
CA LYS A 47 1.33 -8.52 15.84
C LYS A 47 1.36 -9.93 16.40
N LEU A 48 1.39 -10.09 17.73
CA LEU A 48 1.34 -11.39 18.39
C LEU A 48 0.05 -12.16 18.07
N PHE A 49 -1.10 -11.47 18.03
CA PHE A 49 -2.36 -12.09 17.63
C PHE A 49 -2.27 -12.65 16.20
N PHE A 50 -1.84 -11.85 15.23
CA PHE A 50 -1.73 -12.31 13.84
C PHE A 50 -0.64 -13.35 13.64
N GLN A 51 0.49 -13.25 14.35
CA GLN A 51 1.53 -14.28 14.33
C GLN A 51 0.94 -15.64 14.65
N LYS A 52 0.19 -15.74 15.76
CA LYS A 52 -0.48 -16.99 16.15
C LYS A 52 -1.58 -17.38 15.16
N PHE A 53 -2.48 -16.45 14.84
CA PHE A 53 -3.65 -16.72 13.99
C PHE A 53 -3.27 -17.22 12.60
N LEU A 54 -2.27 -16.61 11.95
CA LEU A 54 -1.83 -17.00 10.61
C LEU A 54 -1.08 -18.35 10.62
N ILE A 55 -0.39 -18.70 11.71
CA ILE A 55 0.22 -20.03 11.89
C ILE A 55 -0.86 -21.11 12.07
N GLU A 56 -1.90 -20.83 12.84
CA GLU A 56 -3.04 -21.74 13.03
C GLU A 56 -3.86 -21.92 11.75
N ASN A 57 -3.90 -20.89 10.90
CA ASN A 57 -4.62 -20.88 9.63
C ASN A 57 -3.63 -20.74 8.47
N ASN A 58 -2.65 -21.65 8.36
CA ASN A 58 -1.47 -21.46 7.51
C ASN A 58 -1.58 -21.94 6.06
N SER A 59 -2.70 -22.55 5.67
CA SER A 59 -2.92 -23.09 4.34
C SER A 59 -4.26 -22.61 3.77
N ILE A 60 -4.54 -23.00 2.53
CA ILE A 60 -5.80 -22.72 1.83
C ILE A 60 -6.65 -23.99 1.59
N LEU A 61 -6.30 -25.13 2.21
CA LEU A 61 -6.92 -26.44 1.90
C LEU A 61 -8.42 -26.53 2.20
N ASP A 62 -8.91 -25.68 3.09
CA ASP A 62 -10.29 -25.54 3.57
C ASP A 62 -11.06 -24.41 2.87
N THR A 63 -10.50 -23.83 1.80
CA THR A 63 -11.20 -22.81 1.00
C THR A 63 -12.28 -23.45 0.12
N GLU A 64 -13.40 -22.75 -0.05
CA GLU A 64 -14.47 -23.14 -0.99
C GLU A 64 -14.15 -22.73 -2.44
N ILE A 65 -13.10 -21.93 -2.65
CA ILE A 65 -12.66 -21.44 -3.96
C ILE A 65 -11.90 -22.54 -4.71
N LYS A 66 -12.31 -22.81 -5.96
CA LYS A 66 -11.66 -23.79 -6.84
C LYS A 66 -10.74 -23.16 -7.88
N GLU A 67 -11.02 -21.93 -8.29
CA GLU A 67 -10.20 -21.21 -9.28
C GLU A 67 -9.95 -19.76 -8.86
N LEU A 68 -8.76 -19.27 -9.20
CA LEU A 68 -8.41 -17.86 -9.20
C LEU A 68 -8.43 -17.37 -10.65
N VAL A 69 -9.20 -16.33 -10.93
CA VAL A 69 -9.24 -15.68 -12.25
C VAL A 69 -8.66 -14.28 -12.11
N ILE A 70 -7.51 -14.04 -12.75
CA ILE A 70 -6.82 -12.75 -12.76
C ILE A 70 -7.10 -12.07 -14.09
N LYS A 71 -7.76 -10.92 -14.06
CA LYS A 71 -8.03 -10.09 -15.24
C LYS A 71 -7.22 -8.81 -15.15
N ILE A 72 -6.32 -8.59 -16.10
CA ILE A 72 -5.51 -7.36 -16.21
C ILE A 72 -5.74 -6.78 -17.59
N ASP A 73 -6.45 -5.65 -17.64
CA ASP A 73 -6.91 -5.01 -18.87
C ASP A 73 -7.65 -6.01 -19.81
N ASN A 74 -7.01 -6.44 -20.91
CA ASN A 74 -7.58 -7.38 -21.88
C ASN A 74 -7.03 -8.82 -21.73
N LEU A 75 -6.19 -9.07 -20.72
CA LEU A 75 -5.62 -10.37 -20.44
C LEU A 75 -6.37 -11.04 -19.29
N GLU A 76 -6.65 -12.33 -19.45
CA GLU A 76 -7.25 -13.17 -18.42
C GLU A 76 -6.38 -14.41 -18.21
N GLU A 77 -6.05 -14.70 -16.96
CA GLU A 77 -5.34 -15.90 -16.53
C GLU A 77 -6.18 -16.62 -15.48
N THR A 78 -6.38 -17.92 -15.67
CA THR A 78 -7.11 -18.78 -14.72
C THR A 78 -6.18 -19.80 -14.12
N ILE A 79 -6.18 -19.89 -12.79
CA ILE A 79 -5.31 -20.75 -12.00
C ILE A 79 -6.18 -21.65 -11.13
N SER A 80 -6.03 -22.96 -11.29
CA SER A 80 -6.65 -23.93 -10.40
C SER A 80 -6.05 -23.84 -9.00
N VAL A 81 -6.91 -23.78 -7.98
CA VAL A 81 -6.48 -23.74 -6.57
C VAL A 81 -5.77 -25.02 -6.15
N ASP A 82 -6.04 -26.15 -6.81
CA ASP A 82 -5.35 -27.42 -6.54
C ASP A 82 -3.83 -27.30 -6.76
N ASN A 83 -3.39 -26.45 -7.70
CA ASN A 83 -1.98 -26.18 -7.96
C ASN A 83 -1.29 -25.42 -6.82
N LEU A 84 -2.07 -24.86 -5.90
CA LEU A 84 -1.59 -24.01 -4.81
C LEU A 84 -1.59 -24.72 -3.46
N TYR A 85 -2.08 -25.96 -3.35
CA TYR A 85 -2.20 -26.70 -2.09
C TYR A 85 -0.88 -27.03 -1.39
N ASN A 86 0.23 -27.06 -2.13
CA ASN A 86 1.54 -27.28 -1.53
C ASN A 86 2.06 -26.04 -0.79
N TYR A 87 1.50 -24.85 -1.07
CA TYR A 87 1.89 -23.62 -0.39
C TYR A 87 1.33 -23.58 1.04
N LYS A 88 2.21 -23.25 1.98
CA LYS A 88 1.86 -23.07 3.40
C LYS A 88 2.76 -22.04 4.06
N ILE A 89 2.18 -21.27 4.98
CA ILE A 89 2.95 -20.44 5.91
C ILE A 89 3.60 -21.35 6.95
N VAL A 90 4.93 -21.41 6.95
CA VAL A 90 5.68 -22.26 7.89
C VAL A 90 6.12 -21.50 9.13
N LYS A 91 6.30 -20.18 9.04
CA LYS A 91 6.59 -19.30 10.18
C LYS A 91 6.04 -17.90 9.89
N VAL A 92 5.71 -17.20 10.97
CA VAL A 92 5.43 -15.76 10.96
C VAL A 92 6.42 -15.12 11.94
N LEU A 93 7.31 -14.29 11.42
CA LEU A 93 8.36 -13.63 12.19
C LEU A 93 7.92 -12.20 12.50
N LEU A 94 8.10 -11.77 13.75
CA LEU A 94 7.95 -10.38 14.16
C LEU A 94 9.26 -9.61 13.92
N PRO A 95 9.27 -8.26 13.93
CA PRO A 95 10.49 -7.46 13.79
C PRO A 95 11.64 -7.92 14.69
N GLU A 96 11.32 -8.28 15.93
CA GLU A 96 12.25 -8.77 16.95
C GLU A 96 12.80 -10.17 16.66
N ASP A 97 12.12 -10.98 15.84
CA ASP A 97 12.54 -12.33 15.46
C ASP A 97 13.47 -12.34 14.22
N LEU A 98 13.62 -11.20 13.55
CA LEU A 98 14.40 -11.11 12.31
C LEU A 98 15.90 -11.17 12.59
N THR A 99 16.59 -12.10 11.92
CA THR A 99 18.06 -12.16 11.88
C THR A 99 18.64 -11.00 11.08
N ASP A 100 19.88 -10.63 11.34
CA ASP A 100 20.52 -9.50 10.63
C ASP A 100 20.62 -9.76 9.11
N ASP A 101 20.87 -10.99 8.68
CA ASP A 101 20.85 -11.36 7.25
C ASP A 101 19.48 -11.13 6.62
N GLN A 102 18.39 -11.51 7.30
CA GLN A 102 17.03 -11.25 6.80
C GLN A 102 16.70 -9.76 6.77
N LYS A 103 17.23 -8.99 7.72
CA LYS A 103 17.08 -7.53 7.70
C LYS A 103 17.80 -6.93 6.49
N LEU A 104 18.99 -7.44 6.17
CA LEU A 104 19.75 -7.05 4.98
C LEU A 104 18.98 -7.40 3.70
N ASP A 105 18.47 -8.62 3.56
CA ASP A 105 17.67 -9.04 2.38
C ASP A 105 16.42 -8.15 2.18
N ILE A 106 15.72 -7.81 3.28
CA ILE A 106 14.58 -6.89 3.23
C ILE A 106 15.04 -5.47 2.84
N SER A 107 16.21 -5.04 3.29
CA SER A 107 16.76 -3.72 2.94
C SER A 107 17.16 -3.63 1.48
N GLU A 108 17.76 -4.68 0.91
CA GLU A 108 18.21 -4.70 -0.48
C GLU A 108 17.04 -4.82 -1.47
N SER A 109 15.96 -5.48 -1.08
CA SER A 109 14.73 -5.57 -1.88
C SER A 109 13.91 -4.27 -1.89
N LYS A 110 14.16 -3.34 -0.97
CA LYS A 110 13.53 -2.02 -0.90
C LYS A 110 14.46 -0.98 -1.55
N LYS A 111 13.99 -0.24 -2.56
CA LYS A 111 14.66 0.98 -3.09
C LYS A 111 14.76 2.12 -2.05
N SER A 112 14.30 1.90 -0.84
CA SER A 112 13.77 2.89 0.07
C SER A 112 14.36 2.69 1.48
N VAL A 113 14.18 3.65 2.39
CA VAL A 113 14.80 3.58 3.73
C VAL A 113 14.28 2.35 4.46
N TYR A 114 15.21 1.49 4.91
CA TYR A 114 14.88 0.22 5.56
C TYR A 114 13.88 0.39 6.72
N THR A 115 12.80 -0.39 6.66
CA THR A 115 11.84 -0.56 7.75
C THR A 115 11.56 -2.05 7.97
N ASN A 116 11.59 -2.47 9.23
CA ASN A 116 11.13 -3.80 9.63
C ASN A 116 9.64 -3.93 9.30
N PRO A 117 9.22 -4.99 8.59
CA PRO A 117 7.81 -5.24 8.33
C PRO A 117 7.08 -5.62 9.62
N ASP A 118 5.77 -5.35 9.71
CA ASP A 118 4.99 -5.70 10.89
C ASP A 118 4.91 -7.22 11.12
N LEU A 119 4.79 -7.98 10.02
CA LEU A 119 4.91 -9.44 9.99
C LEU A 119 5.76 -9.84 8.78
N TYR A 120 6.60 -10.87 8.95
CA TYR A 120 7.37 -11.45 7.87
C TYR A 120 7.05 -12.94 7.75
N LEU A 121 6.38 -13.31 6.66
CA LEU A 121 5.90 -14.66 6.40
C LEU A 121 7.02 -15.47 5.76
N LYS A 122 7.35 -16.61 6.37
CA LYS A 122 8.12 -17.67 5.70
C LYS A 122 7.13 -18.65 5.10
N ILE A 123 7.15 -18.79 3.78
CA ILE A 123 6.21 -19.62 3.01
C ILE A 123 6.99 -20.74 2.33
N SER A 124 6.42 -21.94 2.25
CA SER A 124 7.01 -23.06 1.51
C SER A 124 6.00 -23.65 0.55
N ASP A 125 6.43 -23.98 -0.66
CA ASP A 125 5.68 -24.79 -1.64
C ASP A 125 6.04 -26.30 -1.55
N GLY A 126 6.76 -26.71 -0.50
CA GLY A 126 7.31 -28.06 -0.32
C GLY A 126 8.71 -28.26 -0.91
N THR A 127 9.14 -27.43 -1.85
CA THR A 127 10.48 -27.49 -2.49
C THR A 127 11.32 -26.26 -2.19
N ASN A 128 10.72 -25.08 -2.32
CA ASN A 128 11.31 -23.77 -2.16
C ASN A 128 10.80 -23.10 -0.89
N ILE A 129 11.54 -22.08 -0.47
CA ILE A 129 11.17 -21.16 0.61
C ILE A 129 11.05 -19.75 0.02
N PHE A 130 9.98 -19.07 0.38
CA PHE A 130 9.70 -17.69 0.01
C PHE A 130 9.52 -16.86 1.28
N TYR A 131 9.74 -15.56 1.13
CA TYR A 131 9.54 -14.61 2.20
C TYR A 131 8.73 -13.41 1.72
N GLU A 132 7.70 -13.05 2.48
CA GLU A 132 6.73 -12.02 2.11
C GLU A 132 6.43 -11.14 3.32
N SER A 133 6.50 -9.83 3.15
CA SER A 133 6.17 -8.88 4.21
C SER A 133 4.68 -8.55 4.22
N VAL A 134 4.16 -8.27 5.42
CA VAL A 134 2.78 -7.86 5.64
C VAL A 134 2.77 -6.70 6.61
N GLU A 135 2.07 -5.64 6.22
CA GLU A 135 1.83 -4.46 7.03
C GLU A 135 0.51 -4.60 7.80
N LEU A 136 0.51 -4.19 9.07
CA LEU A 136 -0.69 -4.15 9.90
C LEU A 136 -1.13 -2.70 10.06
N LYS A 137 -2.38 -2.42 9.69
CA LYS A 137 -2.97 -1.09 9.86
C LYS A 137 -4.23 -1.18 10.69
N SER A 138 -4.41 -0.22 11.60
CA SER A 138 -5.60 -0.14 12.43
C SER A 138 -6.19 1.26 12.49
N THR A 139 -7.51 1.36 12.53
CA THR A 139 -8.22 2.64 12.62
C THR A 139 -9.52 2.50 13.41
N LYS A 140 -9.92 3.57 14.11
CA LYS A 140 -11.25 3.65 14.74
C LYS A 140 -12.35 4.07 13.76
N ASN A 141 -11.98 4.83 12.74
CA ASN A 141 -12.91 5.46 11.82
C ASN A 141 -12.71 4.94 10.39
N ASN A 142 -11.73 5.45 9.66
CA ASN A 142 -11.46 5.04 8.28
C ASN A 142 -10.04 5.45 7.88
N LYS A 143 -9.77 6.76 7.90
CA LYS A 143 -8.56 7.34 7.34
C LYS A 143 -7.49 7.52 8.40
N ILE A 144 -6.26 7.16 8.07
CA ILE A 144 -5.06 7.38 8.88
C ILE A 144 -3.93 7.86 7.98
N GLN A 145 -2.88 8.43 8.56
CA GLN A 145 -1.64 8.64 7.82
C GLN A 145 -1.01 7.26 7.55
N GLY A 146 -0.60 7.05 6.31
CA GLY A 146 0.18 5.88 5.92
C GLY A 146 1.61 5.95 6.43
N SER A 147 2.42 5.02 5.95
CA SER A 147 3.86 5.02 6.14
C SER A 147 4.49 6.09 5.23
N SER A 148 5.75 6.46 5.46
CA SER A 148 6.45 7.41 4.56
C SER A 148 6.46 6.86 3.14
N ILE A 149 6.29 7.72 2.13
CA ILE A 149 6.38 7.31 0.72
C ILE A 149 7.72 6.62 0.40
N GLN A 150 8.79 7.06 1.07
CA GLN A 150 10.13 6.48 1.02
C GLN A 150 10.29 5.17 1.82
N GLN A 151 9.21 4.57 2.32
CA GLN A 151 9.23 3.33 3.11
C GLN A 151 8.16 2.33 2.65
N VAL A 152 7.20 2.77 1.83
CA VAL A 152 6.08 1.96 1.37
C VAL A 152 6.53 1.07 0.22
N LEU A 153 6.18 -0.21 0.30
CA LEU A 153 6.15 -1.11 -0.85
C LEU A 153 4.71 -1.13 -1.41
N PRO A 154 4.47 -0.66 -2.65
CA PRO A 154 3.11 -0.52 -3.20
C PRO A 154 2.32 -1.84 -3.20
N PHE A 155 3.01 -2.95 -3.47
CA PHE A 155 2.45 -4.30 -3.57
C PHE A 155 2.70 -5.16 -2.32
N GLU A 156 3.05 -4.53 -1.19
CA GLU A 156 3.07 -5.21 0.10
C GLU A 156 1.64 -5.49 0.57
N TRP A 157 1.44 -6.67 1.15
CA TRP A 157 0.15 -7.07 1.69
C TRP A 157 -0.17 -6.26 2.95
N VAL A 158 -1.42 -5.84 3.07
CA VAL A 158 -1.93 -5.12 4.23
C VAL A 158 -3.05 -5.92 4.85
N ILE A 159 -3.04 -6.07 6.18
CA ILE A 159 -4.23 -6.42 6.96
C ILE A 159 -4.70 -5.14 7.65
N PHE A 160 -5.82 -4.57 7.16
CA PHE A 160 -6.38 -3.33 7.67
C PHE A 160 -7.60 -3.63 8.55
N ILE A 161 -7.58 -3.12 9.78
CA ILE A 161 -8.60 -3.37 10.79
C ILE A 161 -9.29 -2.07 11.17
N LYS A 162 -10.62 -2.05 11.03
CA LYS A 162 -11.47 -0.96 11.49
C LYS A 162 -12.22 -1.40 12.73
N ARG A 163 -11.91 -0.78 13.87
CA ARG A 163 -12.54 -1.07 15.16
C ARG A 163 -13.37 0.12 15.64
N SER A 164 -14.68 -0.06 15.60
CA SER A 164 -15.61 0.82 16.29
C SER A 164 -16.05 0.18 17.62
N ASN A 165 -16.69 0.96 18.49
CA ASN A 165 -17.24 0.47 19.76
C ASN A 165 -18.26 -0.69 19.58
N LYS A 166 -18.81 -0.86 18.37
CA LYS A 166 -19.87 -1.84 18.08
C LYS A 166 -19.43 -2.99 17.17
N LYS A 167 -18.39 -2.81 16.37
CA LYS A 167 -18.00 -3.75 15.31
C LYS A 167 -16.51 -3.67 15.01
N ILE A 168 -15.89 -4.84 14.82
CA ILE A 168 -14.58 -5.00 14.22
C ILE A 168 -14.80 -5.47 12.78
N GLN A 169 -14.15 -4.82 11.84
CA GLN A 169 -14.13 -5.18 10.43
C GLN A 169 -12.69 -5.28 9.98
N ILE A 170 -12.43 -6.25 9.10
CA ILE A 170 -11.10 -6.51 8.56
C ILE A 170 -11.20 -6.46 7.04
N THR A 171 -10.20 -5.90 6.39
CA THR A 171 -10.01 -6.04 4.95
C THR A 171 -8.53 -6.19 4.63
N THR A 172 -8.21 -6.88 3.55
CA THR A 172 -6.87 -7.26 3.14
C THR A 172 -6.64 -6.90 1.68
N GLY A 173 -5.39 -6.68 1.29
CA GLY A 173 -5.04 -6.37 -0.09
C GLY A 173 -3.70 -5.68 -0.17
N PHE A 174 -3.33 -5.22 -1.36
CA PHE A 174 -2.09 -4.47 -1.54
C PHE A 174 -2.17 -3.06 -0.97
N TYR A 175 -1.06 -2.56 -0.44
CA TYR A 175 -0.95 -1.23 0.15
C TYR A 175 -1.45 -0.12 -0.77
N ILE A 176 -1.10 -0.17 -2.06
CA ILE A 176 -1.51 0.80 -3.08
C ILE A 176 -3.03 0.93 -3.21
N ASN A 177 -3.78 -0.14 -2.94
CA ASN A 177 -5.24 -0.15 -2.99
C ASN A 177 -5.88 0.56 -1.78
N SER A 178 -5.11 0.77 -0.71
CA SER A 178 -5.54 1.54 0.47
C SER A 178 -5.25 3.04 0.36
N ILE A 179 -4.35 3.44 -0.55
CA ILE A 179 -3.99 4.85 -0.77
C ILE A 179 -5.19 5.60 -1.34
N THR A 180 -5.57 6.67 -0.66
CA THR A 180 -6.55 7.65 -1.12
C THR A 180 -5.91 8.65 -2.09
N ASP A 181 -6.73 9.37 -2.86
CA ASP A 181 -6.26 10.38 -3.82
C ASP A 181 -5.82 11.71 -3.13
N LYS A 182 -5.39 11.64 -1.87
CA LYS A 182 -5.02 12.83 -1.08
C LYS A 182 -3.62 12.69 -0.49
N LEU A 183 -2.75 13.59 -0.92
CA LEU A 183 -1.50 13.87 -0.24
C LEU A 183 -1.68 15.09 0.68
N PRO A 184 -1.48 14.95 1.99
CA PRO A 184 -1.30 16.12 2.83
C PRO A 184 -0.02 16.85 2.40
N PHE A 185 -0.04 18.18 2.43
CA PHE A 185 1.12 19.00 2.08
C PHE A 185 2.31 18.64 3.00
N PRO A 186 3.44 18.18 2.45
CA PRO A 186 4.55 17.70 3.27
C PRO A 186 5.39 18.86 3.85
N ASP A 187 5.68 18.79 5.15
CA ASP A 187 6.83 19.48 5.78
C ASP A 187 8.10 18.60 5.71
N ARG A 188 7.93 17.30 5.38
CA ARG A 188 8.92 16.23 5.15
C ARG A 188 8.33 15.22 4.17
N SER A 189 9.12 14.28 3.63
CA SER A 189 8.67 13.21 2.71
C SER A 189 7.22 12.77 2.99
N PRO A 190 6.30 12.91 2.02
CA PRO A 190 4.88 12.82 2.29
C PRO A 190 4.50 11.42 2.77
N ARG A 191 3.49 11.38 3.64
CA ARG A 191 2.81 10.15 4.02
C ARG A 191 1.48 10.14 3.28
N PRO A 192 1.24 9.25 2.29
CA PRO A 192 -0.06 9.16 1.67
C PRO A 192 -1.13 8.90 2.74
N GLN A 193 -2.30 9.50 2.59
CA GLN A 193 -3.43 9.13 3.42
C GLN A 193 -3.96 7.79 2.93
N ILE A 194 -4.08 6.82 3.83
CA ILE A 194 -4.69 5.52 3.54
C ILE A 194 -6.05 5.41 4.23
N GLY A 195 -6.95 4.62 3.65
CA GLY A 195 -8.31 4.44 4.14
C GLY A 195 -8.76 2.98 4.15
N PHE A 196 -9.35 2.55 5.27
CA PHE A 196 -9.98 1.23 5.36
C PHE A 196 -11.10 1.08 4.34
N ASP A 197 -12.01 2.07 4.26
CA ASP A 197 -13.13 2.01 3.33
C ASP A 197 -12.63 2.08 1.88
N THR A 198 -11.50 2.74 1.62
CA THR A 198 -10.88 2.78 0.29
C THR A 198 -10.43 1.39 -0.18
N LEU A 199 -9.75 0.63 0.70
CA LEU A 199 -9.36 -0.75 0.39
C LEU A 199 -10.58 -1.67 0.28
N LEU A 200 -11.56 -1.52 1.18
CA LEU A 200 -12.79 -2.30 1.14
C LEU A 200 -13.59 -2.06 -0.15
N ASP A 201 -13.74 -0.80 -0.57
CA ASP A 201 -14.45 -0.45 -1.81
C ASP A 201 -13.69 -0.96 -3.03
N TRP A 202 -12.35 -0.90 -3.02
CA TRP A 202 -11.52 -1.51 -4.06
C TRP A 202 -11.79 -3.02 -4.14
N ASN A 203 -11.75 -3.73 -3.00
CA ASN A 203 -12.03 -5.16 -2.94
C ASN A 203 -13.44 -5.50 -3.44
N ASN A 204 -14.46 -4.76 -3.00
CA ASN A 204 -15.84 -4.99 -3.46
C ASN A 204 -16.00 -4.85 -4.97
N LYS A 205 -15.21 -3.97 -5.59
CA LYS A 205 -15.27 -3.71 -7.04
C LYS A 205 -14.40 -4.68 -7.84
N TYR A 206 -13.24 -5.05 -7.31
CA TYR A 206 -12.16 -5.66 -8.07
C TYR A 206 -11.68 -7.01 -7.53
N ARG A 207 -12.15 -7.47 -6.37
CA ARG A 207 -11.84 -8.78 -5.79
C ARG A 207 -13.10 -9.42 -5.22
N PHE A 208 -13.78 -10.22 -6.03
CA PHE A 208 -15.09 -10.77 -5.69
C PHE A 208 -15.20 -12.25 -6.04
N VAL A 209 -16.09 -12.95 -5.35
CA VAL A 209 -16.37 -14.37 -5.60
C VAL A 209 -17.58 -14.48 -6.51
N GLN A 210 -17.45 -15.26 -7.58
CA GLN A 210 -18.55 -15.66 -8.44
C GLN A 210 -18.55 -17.19 -8.51
N GLU A 211 -19.61 -17.82 -8.00
CA GLU A 211 -19.69 -19.28 -7.81
C GLU A 211 -18.56 -19.77 -6.90
N ASP A 212 -17.66 -20.61 -7.39
CA ASP A 212 -16.48 -21.10 -6.69
C ASP A 212 -15.18 -20.47 -7.21
N ARG A 213 -15.27 -19.31 -7.88
CA ARG A 213 -14.13 -18.62 -8.47
C ARG A 213 -13.88 -17.30 -7.78
N LEU A 214 -12.65 -17.08 -7.30
CA LEU A 214 -12.22 -15.75 -6.86
C LEU A 214 -11.72 -14.99 -8.09
N ILE A 215 -12.39 -13.89 -8.42
CA ILE A 215 -12.02 -13.03 -9.55
C ILE A 215 -11.29 -11.81 -8.99
N VAL A 216 -10.11 -11.52 -9.55
CA VAL A 216 -9.34 -10.30 -9.29
C VAL A 216 -9.17 -9.53 -10.58
N GLU A 217 -9.75 -8.34 -10.64
CA GLU A 217 -9.66 -7.43 -11.76
C GLU A 217 -8.70 -6.30 -11.44
N ASN A 218 -7.79 -5.98 -12.35
CA ASN A 218 -6.88 -4.88 -12.18
C ASN A 218 -6.81 -4.03 -13.44
N ASN A 219 -6.71 -2.72 -13.25
CA ASN A 219 -6.57 -1.76 -14.34
C ASN A 219 -5.21 -1.07 -14.19
N LEU A 220 -4.33 -1.26 -15.18
CA LEU A 220 -2.97 -0.72 -15.11
C LEU A 220 -2.96 0.81 -15.04
N SER A 221 -3.91 1.50 -15.67
CA SER A 221 -3.92 2.97 -15.71
C SER A 221 -4.19 3.61 -14.35
N VAL A 222 -5.09 3.04 -13.54
CA VAL A 222 -5.43 3.53 -12.20
C VAL A 222 -4.25 3.35 -11.23
N ASN A 223 -3.52 2.24 -11.38
CA ASN A 223 -2.33 2.00 -10.56
C ASN A 223 -1.17 2.89 -10.99
N ASN A 224 -1.06 3.26 -12.28
CA ASN A 224 0.03 4.09 -12.77
C ASN A 224 0.07 5.46 -12.09
N GLU A 225 -1.07 6.13 -11.85
CA GLU A 225 -1.07 7.42 -11.15
C GLU A 225 -0.57 7.28 -9.70
N LYS A 226 -1.04 6.25 -8.99
CA LYS A 226 -0.60 5.95 -7.63
C LYS A 226 0.88 5.53 -7.58
N LEU A 227 1.36 4.80 -8.60
CA LEU A 227 2.77 4.41 -8.72
C LEU A 227 3.65 5.62 -9.02
N ARG A 228 3.23 6.54 -9.90
CA ARG A 228 3.95 7.80 -10.18
C ARG A 228 4.13 8.62 -8.91
N LEU A 229 3.07 8.71 -8.11
CA LEU A 229 3.16 9.33 -6.80
C LEU A 229 4.21 8.65 -5.91
N LEU A 230 4.20 7.31 -5.83
CA LEU A 230 5.12 6.57 -4.96
C LEU A 230 6.59 6.59 -5.45
N ASP A 231 6.82 6.71 -6.76
CA ASP A 231 8.14 6.70 -7.40
C ASP A 231 8.80 8.08 -7.38
N ASP A 232 8.07 9.12 -7.83
CA ASP A 232 8.53 10.51 -7.82
C ASP A 232 7.42 11.46 -7.35
N TRP A 233 7.29 11.52 -6.02
CA TRP A 233 6.29 12.37 -5.39
C TRP A 233 6.57 13.88 -5.59
N GLN A 234 7.82 14.27 -5.86
CA GLN A 234 8.19 15.67 -6.07
C GLN A 234 7.75 16.15 -7.44
N ASP A 235 7.99 15.36 -8.50
CA ASP A 235 7.46 15.63 -9.84
C ASP A 235 5.93 15.59 -9.84
N PHE A 236 5.33 14.59 -9.19
CA PHE A 236 3.88 14.48 -9.05
C PHE A 236 3.26 15.76 -8.45
N LEU A 237 3.80 16.24 -7.32
CA LEU A 237 3.32 17.48 -6.70
C LEU A 237 3.60 18.70 -7.56
N THR A 238 4.76 18.77 -8.23
CA THR A 238 5.11 19.88 -9.11
C THR A 238 4.13 19.98 -10.29
N ALA A 239 3.73 18.85 -10.87
CA ALA A 239 2.71 18.80 -11.90
C ALA A 239 1.33 19.28 -11.39
N GLU A 240 0.87 18.79 -10.24
CA GLU A 240 -0.38 19.27 -9.63
C GLU A 240 -0.33 20.78 -9.32
N TRP A 241 0.81 21.28 -8.83
CA TRP A 241 1.00 22.69 -8.52
C TRP A 241 1.01 23.56 -9.78
N LEU A 242 1.59 23.06 -10.87
CA LEU A 242 1.53 23.73 -12.16
C LEU A 242 0.08 23.87 -12.65
N GLU A 243 -0.75 22.83 -12.51
CA GLU A 243 -2.18 22.91 -12.85
C GLU A 243 -2.91 23.98 -12.03
N ILE A 244 -2.60 24.11 -10.74
CA ILE A 244 -3.16 25.16 -9.86
C ILE A 244 -2.79 26.57 -10.38
N VAL A 245 -1.55 26.76 -10.83
CA VAL A 245 -1.06 28.02 -11.39
C VAL A 245 -1.74 28.33 -12.72
N LEU A 246 -1.89 27.34 -13.59
CA LEU A 246 -2.49 27.48 -14.93
C LEU A 246 -4.02 27.55 -14.91
N SER A 247 -4.66 27.18 -13.79
CA SER A 247 -6.12 27.23 -13.65
C SER A 247 -6.67 28.65 -13.85
N LYS A 248 -7.65 28.75 -14.76
CA LYS A 248 -8.35 30.01 -15.05
C LYS A 248 -9.51 30.30 -14.09
N ASN A 249 -9.87 29.32 -13.26
CA ASN A 249 -11.05 29.39 -12.40
C ASN A 249 -10.65 29.68 -10.96
N LYS A 250 -11.27 30.69 -10.34
CA LYS A 250 -11.16 30.91 -8.89
C LYS A 250 -12.05 29.93 -8.16
N VAL A 251 -11.44 29.05 -7.36
CA VAL A 251 -12.16 28.11 -6.50
C VAL A 251 -12.61 28.83 -5.23
N LYS A 252 -13.89 28.72 -4.85
CA LYS A 252 -14.37 29.22 -3.55
C LYS A 252 -13.76 28.37 -2.43
N ASN A 253 -13.32 29.01 -1.34
CA ASN A 253 -12.67 28.36 -0.19
C ASN A 253 -11.35 27.64 -0.54
N GLU A 254 -10.60 28.16 -1.49
CA GLU A 254 -9.29 27.63 -1.85
C GLU A 254 -8.28 27.75 -0.70
N LYS A 255 -7.37 26.79 -0.59
CA LYS A 255 -6.28 26.82 0.39
C LYS A 255 -5.39 28.05 0.15
N TRP A 256 -4.96 28.72 1.22
CA TRP A 256 -4.06 29.88 1.13
C TRP A 256 -2.78 29.60 0.33
N PHE A 257 -2.28 28.36 0.38
CA PHE A 257 -1.09 27.90 -0.34
C PHE A 257 -1.21 28.13 -1.85
N ASN A 258 -2.35 27.79 -2.45
CA ASN A 258 -2.57 27.96 -3.89
C ASN A 258 -2.44 29.43 -4.30
N ASN A 259 -2.92 30.35 -3.47
CA ASN A 259 -2.76 31.79 -3.68
C ASN A 259 -1.29 32.23 -3.55
N THR A 260 -0.56 31.71 -2.57
CA THR A 260 0.87 31.96 -2.42
C THR A 260 1.67 31.45 -3.62
N LEU A 261 1.34 30.25 -4.12
CA LEU A 261 1.98 29.67 -5.30
C LEU A 261 1.78 30.55 -6.55
N ARG A 262 0.57 31.07 -6.77
CA ARG A 262 0.31 32.02 -7.86
C ARG A 262 1.05 33.33 -7.69
N LYS A 263 1.15 33.87 -6.47
CA LYS A 263 1.95 35.07 -6.18
C LYS A 263 3.44 34.84 -6.46
N PHE A 264 3.97 33.66 -6.09
CA PHE A 264 5.34 33.28 -6.40
C PHE A 264 5.56 33.19 -7.92
N ALA A 265 4.67 32.51 -8.64
CA ALA A 265 4.75 32.39 -10.10
C ALA A 265 4.72 33.76 -10.80
N LEU A 266 3.85 34.67 -10.37
CA LEU A 266 3.82 36.04 -10.89
C LEU A 266 5.14 36.77 -10.67
N LYS A 267 5.69 36.71 -9.45
CA LYS A 267 6.99 37.34 -9.13
C LYS A 267 8.14 36.74 -9.93
N LEU A 268 8.14 35.43 -10.14
CA LEU A 268 9.15 34.75 -10.96
C LEU A 268 9.06 35.19 -12.42
N LEU A 269 7.84 35.29 -12.98
CA LEU A 269 7.62 35.78 -14.34
C LEU A 269 8.00 37.27 -14.49
N GLU A 270 7.66 38.10 -13.50
CA GLU A 270 8.07 39.50 -13.44
C GLU A 270 9.60 39.62 -13.47
N TYR A 271 10.32 38.87 -12.63
CA TYR A 271 11.78 38.81 -12.65
C TYR A 271 12.32 38.31 -14.00
N ASN A 272 11.75 37.24 -14.54
CA ASN A 272 12.15 36.67 -15.82
C ASN A 272 12.01 37.66 -16.99
N ASN A 273 11.07 38.59 -16.92
CA ASN A 273 10.90 39.66 -17.90
C ASN A 273 11.92 40.81 -17.75
N THR A 274 12.66 40.87 -16.65
CA THR A 274 13.70 41.90 -16.41
C THR A 274 15.11 41.48 -16.82
N ILE A 275 15.33 40.19 -17.06
CA ILE A 275 16.64 39.62 -17.38
C ILE A 275 16.77 39.26 -18.87
N THR A 276 18.02 39.21 -19.35
CA THR A 276 18.38 38.85 -20.72
C THR A 276 18.25 37.34 -20.98
N ASP A 277 18.21 36.93 -22.25
CA ASP A 277 18.10 35.51 -22.60
C ASP A 277 19.31 34.68 -22.14
N GLN A 278 20.50 35.29 -22.05
CA GLN A 278 21.67 34.64 -21.44
C GLN A 278 21.44 34.37 -19.95
N GLU A 279 21.00 35.37 -19.19
CA GLU A 279 20.71 35.23 -17.76
C GLU A 279 19.56 34.25 -17.49
N LYS A 280 18.59 34.15 -18.40
CA LYS A 280 17.53 33.11 -18.31
C LYS A 280 18.11 31.70 -18.41
N ASN A 281 19.03 31.47 -19.36
CA ASN A 281 19.68 30.16 -19.49
C ASN A 281 20.53 29.85 -18.25
N GLU A 282 21.26 30.83 -17.73
CA GLU A 282 22.03 30.68 -16.48
C GLU A 282 21.13 30.36 -15.29
N LEU A 283 19.94 30.97 -15.21
CA LEU A 283 18.94 30.67 -14.19
C LEU A 283 18.39 29.23 -14.32
N ILE A 284 18.06 28.78 -15.53
CA ILE A 284 17.58 27.41 -15.79
C ILE A 284 18.65 26.39 -15.39
N ASP A 285 19.91 26.62 -15.79
CA ASP A 285 21.02 25.75 -15.44
C ASP A 285 21.26 25.71 -13.93
N SER A 286 21.15 26.86 -13.26
CA SER A 286 21.29 26.96 -11.81
C SER A 286 20.19 26.20 -11.08
N LEU A 287 18.94 26.34 -11.51
CA LEU A 287 17.80 25.62 -10.92
C LEU A 287 17.93 24.10 -11.15
N SER A 288 18.30 23.69 -12.37
CA SER A 288 18.44 22.27 -12.72
C SER A 288 19.52 21.57 -11.89
N LYS A 289 20.58 22.28 -11.52
CA LYS A 289 21.65 21.75 -10.63
C LYS A 289 21.24 21.63 -9.16
N LEU A 290 20.16 22.29 -8.74
CA LEU A 290 19.69 22.32 -7.35
C LEU A 290 18.55 21.33 -7.10
N ILE A 291 18.06 20.65 -8.14
CA ILE A 291 17.06 19.58 -8.04
C ILE A 291 17.83 18.26 -7.89
N GLU A 292 17.54 17.50 -6.84
CA GLU A 292 18.09 16.16 -6.56
C GLU A 292 17.22 15.06 -7.18
#